data_AF-A0A6P8M9T8-F1
#
_entry.id   AF-A0A6P8M9T8-F1
#
_cell.length_a   1.000
_cell.length_b   1.000
_cell.length_c   1.000
_cell.angle_alpha   90.00
_cell.angle_beta   90.00
_cell.angle_gamma   90.00
#
_symmetry.space_group_name_H-M   'P 1'
#
loop_
_entity.id
_entity.type
_entity.pdbx_description
1 polymer ?
#
loop_
_entity_poly.entity_id
_entity_poly.type
_entity_poly.pdbx_seq_one_letter_code
_entity_poly.pdbx_strand_id
1 'polypeptide(L)'
;MGIIVLCVSITMVEIATMDSCWDFYKFIGFLIIQLLHLFCLTMQGQFIINSSDEIYDAIYEAQWYNTNPEMQAFYVLALRRSLTPPRLTAGGLIQLNMQSFSEVMYH
;
A
#
# COMPACT_ATOMS: atom_id res chain seq x y z
N MET A 1 5.10 -3.79 8.89
CA MET A 1 4.77 -2.36 8.68
C MET A 1 4.96 -1.52 9.92
N GLY A 2 4.25 -1.76 11.03
CA GLY A 2 4.49 -1.01 12.28
C GLY A 2 5.96 -1.04 12.71
N ILE A 3 6.60 -2.21 12.60
CA ILE A 3 8.05 -2.37 12.83
C ILE A 3 8.90 -1.54 11.85
N ILE A 4 8.51 -1.48 10.56
CA ILE A 4 9.26 -0.72 9.55
C ILE A 4 9.12 0.78 9.80
N VAL A 5 7.92 1.27 10.13
CA VAL A 5 7.69 2.68 10.46
C VAL A 5 8.44 3.06 11.74
N LEU A 6 8.35 2.23 12.79
CA LEU A 6 9.13 2.42 14.02
C LEU A 6 10.63 2.47 13.76
N CYS A 7 11.16 1.53 12.97
CA CYS A 7 12.58 1.51 12.64
C CYS A 7 12.99 2.74 11.79
N VAL A 8 12.13 3.25 10.90
CA VAL A 8 12.39 4.51 10.17
C VAL A 8 12.44 5.68 11.15
N SER A 9 11.49 5.77 12.08
CA SER A 9 11.46 6.83 13.09
C SER A 9 12.71 6.80 13.98
N ILE A 10 13.15 5.61 14.42
CA ILE A 10 14.36 5.45 15.25
C ILE A 10 15.61 5.88 14.47
N THR A 11 15.79 5.37 13.24
CA THR A 11 16.97 5.69 12.42
C THR A 11 17.02 7.16 12.03
N MET A 12 15.87 7.81 11.80
CA MET A 12 15.81 9.25 11.54
C MET A 12 16.27 10.09 12.74
N VAL A 13 15.86 9.70 13.96
CA VAL A 13 16.29 10.36 15.20
C VAL A 13 17.78 10.13 15.48
N GLU A 14 18.29 8.93 15.22
CA GLU A 14 19.73 8.62 15.37
C GLU A 14 20.58 9.47 14.41
N ILE A 15 20.18 9.57 13.13
CA ILE A 15 20.87 10.42 12.15
C ILE A 15 20.86 11.90 12.56
N ALA A 16 19.78 12.39 13.18
CA ALA A 16 19.67 13.79 13.60
C ALA A 16 20.56 14.14 14.82
N THR A 17 20.96 13.15 15.61
CA THR A 17 21.76 13.33 16.83
C THR A 17 23.24 12.94 16.65
N MET A 18 23.59 12.25 15.56
CA MET A 18 24.96 11.82 15.27
C MET A 18 25.78 12.88 14.52
N ASP A 19 27.05 12.99 14.88
CA ASP A 19 28.05 13.75 14.12
C ASP A 19 28.48 13.04 12.83
N SER A 20 28.98 13.82 11.87
CA SER A 20 29.47 13.35 10.55
C SER A 20 30.66 12.40 10.66
N CYS A 21 30.38 11.13 10.94
CA CYS A 21 31.35 10.02 11.02
C CYS A 21 31.03 8.93 9.98
N TRP A 22 31.88 7.89 9.85
CA TRP A 22 31.63 6.76 8.96
C TRP A 22 30.31 6.05 9.24
N ASP A 23 29.87 6.02 10.50
CA ASP A 23 28.61 5.39 10.89
C ASP A 23 27.40 6.19 10.39
N PHE A 24 27.49 7.52 10.26
CA PHE A 24 26.44 8.36 9.67
C PHE A 24 26.09 7.90 8.24
N TYR A 25 27.11 7.62 7.41
CA TYR A 25 26.90 7.10 6.05
C TYR A 25 26.26 5.71 6.03
N LYS A 26 26.57 4.85 7.01
CA LYS A 26 25.90 3.54 7.15
C LYS A 26 24.42 3.70 7.48
N PHE A 27 24.08 4.60 8.41
CA PHE A 27 22.69 4.86 8.78
C PHE A 27 21.89 5.49 7.63
N ILE A 28 22.51 6.39 6.85
CA ILE A 28 21.89 6.90 5.61
C ILE A 28 21.60 5.77 4.63
N GLY A 29 22.58 4.88 4.38
CA GLY A 29 22.38 3.74 3.49
C GLY A 29 21.25 2.83 3.95
N PHE A 30 21.18 2.56 5.26
CA PHE A 30 20.11 1.77 5.86
C PHE A 30 18.74 2.44 5.69
N LEU A 31 18.65 3.75 5.93
CA LEU A 31 17.42 4.53 5.75
C LEU A 31 16.93 4.49 4.30
N ILE A 32 17.81 4.60 3.31
CA ILE A 32 17.45 4.49 1.88
C ILE A 32 16.85 3.11 1.58
N ILE A 33 17.46 2.04 2.05
CA ILE A 33 16.96 0.67 1.85
C ILE A 33 15.57 0.52 2.47
N GLN A 34 15.37 1.09 3.65
CA GLN A 34 14.10 0.99 4.36
C GLN A 34 12.98 1.79 3.70
N LEU A 35 13.28 2.97 3.16
CA LEU A 35 12.35 3.75 2.35
C LEU A 35 12.01 3.03 1.05
N LEU A 36 12.99 2.43 0.37
CA LEU A 36 12.75 1.62 -0.83
C LEU A 36 11.80 0.45 -0.53
N HIS A 37 12.02 -0.24 0.59
CA HIS A 37 11.14 -1.33 1.00
C HIS A 37 9.70 -0.84 1.25
N LEU A 38 9.52 0.29 1.95
CA LEU A 38 8.22 0.91 2.16
C LEU A 38 7.56 1.34 0.84
N PHE A 39 8.32 1.88 -0.09
CA PHE A 39 7.86 2.27 -1.42
C PHE A 39 7.37 1.06 -2.22
N CYS A 40 8.14 -0.03 -2.28
CA CYS A 40 7.73 -1.25 -2.97
C CYS A 40 6.41 -1.81 -2.43
N LEU A 41 6.22 -1.79 -1.11
CA LEU A 41 5.02 -2.28 -0.45
C LEU A 41 3.79 -1.41 -0.73
N THR A 42 3.95 -0.09 -0.70
CA THR A 42 2.86 0.85 -1.00
C THR A 42 2.48 0.83 -2.48
N MET A 43 3.47 0.66 -3.38
CA MET A 43 3.23 0.42 -4.81
C MET A 43 2.45 -0.87 -5.06
N GLN A 44 2.81 -1.97 -4.40
CA GLN A 44 2.05 -3.23 -4.50
C GLN A 44 0.61 -3.06 -3.98
N GLY A 45 0.43 -2.36 -2.86
CA GLY A 45 -0.90 -2.03 -2.33
C GLY A 45 -1.74 -1.21 -3.30
N GLN A 46 -1.14 -0.23 -3.99
CA GLN A 46 -1.80 0.56 -5.03
C GLN A 46 -2.20 -0.25 -6.25
N PHE A 47 -1.32 -1.12 -6.74
CA PHE A 47 -1.64 -1.98 -7.87
C PHE A 47 -2.86 -2.88 -7.59
N ILE A 48 -2.95 -3.42 -6.37
CA ILE A 48 -4.09 -4.24 -5.93
C ILE A 48 -5.39 -3.43 -5.89
N ILE A 49 -5.34 -2.19 -5.42
CA ILE A 49 -6.52 -1.31 -5.40
C ILE A 49 -6.95 -0.98 -6.83
N ASN A 50 -6.02 -0.55 -7.69
CA ASN A 50 -6.33 -0.15 -9.06
C ASN A 50 -6.88 -1.31 -9.89
N SER A 51 -6.32 -2.52 -9.75
CA SER A 51 -6.84 -3.71 -10.43
C SER A 51 -8.23 -4.12 -9.92
N SER A 52 -8.53 -3.87 -8.65
CA SER A 52 -9.88 -4.13 -8.11
C SER A 52 -10.90 -3.14 -8.68
N ASP A 53 -10.53 -1.87 -8.81
CA ASP A 53 -11.39 -0.83 -9.41
C ASP A 53 -11.62 -1.11 -10.91
N GLU A 54 -10.58 -1.52 -11.65
CA GLU A 54 -10.71 -1.90 -13.07
C GLU A 54 -11.65 -3.10 -13.26
N ILE A 55 -11.58 -4.10 -12.38
CA ILE A 55 -12.53 -5.24 -12.39
C ILE A 55 -13.95 -4.78 -12.06
N TYR A 56 -14.11 -3.84 -11.12
CA TYR A 56 -15.41 -3.26 -10.80
C TYR A 56 -16.04 -2.59 -12.02
N ASP A 57 -15.29 -1.71 -12.69
CA ASP A 57 -15.76 -0.98 -13.87
C ASP A 57 -16.11 -1.94 -15.01
N ALA A 58 -15.26 -2.94 -15.28
CA ALA A 58 -15.50 -3.94 -16.31
C ALA A 58 -16.76 -4.77 -16.05
N ILE A 59 -17.02 -5.16 -14.80
CA ILE A 59 -18.25 -5.90 -14.44
C ILE A 59 -19.46 -4.97 -14.51
N TYR A 60 -19.33 -3.71 -14.12
CA TYR A 60 -20.41 -2.74 -14.16
C TYR A 60 -20.87 -2.43 -15.59
N GLU A 61 -19.92 -2.30 -16.52
CA GLU A 61 -20.19 -2.11 -17.95
C GLU A 61 -20.65 -3.39 -18.65
N ALA A 62 -20.24 -4.57 -18.17
CA ALA A 62 -20.78 -5.82 -18.66
C ALA A 62 -22.29 -5.85 -18.39
N GLN A 63 -23.10 -6.20 -19.39
CA GLN A 63 -24.55 -6.38 -19.23
C GLN A 63 -24.88 -7.64 -18.41
N TRP A 64 -24.32 -7.75 -17.20
CA TRP A 64 -24.39 -8.91 -16.32
C TRP A 64 -25.82 -9.26 -15.93
N TYR A 65 -26.74 -8.30 -15.95
CA TYR A 65 -28.17 -8.52 -15.71
C TYR A 65 -28.87 -9.28 -16.87
N ASN A 66 -28.23 -9.44 -18.03
CA ASN A 66 -28.75 -10.21 -19.16
C ASN A 66 -28.17 -11.63 -19.29
N THR A 67 -27.24 -12.04 -18.43
CA THR A 67 -26.70 -13.41 -18.42
C THR A 67 -27.54 -14.38 -17.57
N ASN A 68 -27.25 -15.68 -17.68
CA ASN A 68 -27.91 -16.72 -16.89
C ASN A 68 -27.83 -16.45 -15.37
N PRO A 69 -28.85 -16.84 -14.59
CA PRO A 69 -28.93 -16.54 -13.15
C PRO A 69 -27.74 -17.08 -12.33
N GLU A 70 -27.15 -18.20 -12.75
CA GLU A 70 -25.92 -18.72 -12.14
C GLU A 70 -24.72 -17.77 -12.35
N MET A 71 -24.55 -17.24 -13.57
CA MET A 71 -23.50 -16.26 -13.87
C MET A 71 -23.75 -14.92 -13.19
N GLN A 72 -25.01 -14.48 -13.09
CA GLN A 72 -25.37 -13.26 -12.34
C GLN A 72 -24.89 -13.31 -10.89
N ALA A 73 -25.06 -14.46 -10.21
CA ALA A 73 -24.58 -14.63 -8.85
C ALA A 73 -23.05 -14.48 -8.74
N PHE A 74 -22.30 -15.00 -9.72
CA PHE A 74 -20.85 -14.83 -9.78
C PHE A 74 -20.44 -13.36 -10.01
N TYR A 75 -21.12 -12.64 -10.92
CA TYR A 75 -20.86 -11.22 -11.15
C TYR A 75 -21.14 -10.38 -9.91
N VAL A 76 -22.27 -10.61 -9.22
CA VAL A 76 -22.61 -9.89 -7.98
C VAL A 76 -21.58 -10.17 -6.88
N LEU A 77 -21.11 -11.42 -6.75
CA LEU A 77 -20.06 -11.77 -5.79
C LEU A 77 -18.74 -11.06 -6.11
N ALA A 78 -18.36 -11.03 -7.39
CA ALA A 78 -17.14 -10.35 -7.84
C ALA A 78 -17.24 -8.83 -7.64
N LEU A 79 -18.37 -8.21 -7.97
CA LEU A 79 -18.63 -6.78 -7.76
C LEU A 79 -18.59 -6.42 -6.27
N ARG A 80 -19.20 -7.25 -5.41
CA ARG A 80 -19.16 -7.05 -3.96
C ARG A 80 -17.73 -7.15 -3.42
N ARG A 81 -16.93 -8.05 -3.98
CA ARG A 81 -15.53 -8.23 -3.60
C ARG A 81 -14.66 -7.08 -4.08
N SER A 82 -14.90 -6.51 -5.26
CA SER A 82 -14.15 -5.36 -5.77
C SER A 82 -14.47 -4.06 -5.04
N LEU A 83 -15.71 -3.88 -4.57
CA LEU A 83 -16.10 -2.74 -3.70
C LEU A 83 -15.35 -2.69 -2.36
N THR A 84 -14.86 -3.83 -1.89
CA THR A 84 -13.95 -3.94 -0.75
C THR A 84 -12.61 -4.48 -1.24
N PRO A 85 -11.82 -3.66 -1.95
CA PRO A 85 -10.52 -4.10 -2.42
C PRO A 85 -9.71 -4.58 -1.20
N PRO A 86 -8.87 -5.62 -1.34
CA PRO A 86 -8.02 -6.04 -0.25
C PRO A 86 -7.05 -4.91 0.09
N ARG A 87 -7.45 -4.08 1.06
CA ARG A 87 -6.65 -2.97 1.55
C ARG A 87 -5.56 -3.56 2.40
N LEU A 88 -4.35 -3.54 1.87
CA LEU A 88 -3.16 -3.88 2.60
C LEU A 88 -3.00 -2.80 3.68
N THR A 89 -3.40 -3.11 4.93
CA THR A 89 -3.33 -2.18 6.06
C THR A 89 -2.20 -2.55 7.00
N ALA A 90 -1.41 -1.56 7.43
CA ALA A 90 -0.48 -1.72 8.55
C ALA A 90 -1.27 -1.75 9.87
N GLY A 91 -1.38 -2.93 10.48
CA GLY A 91 -2.04 -3.10 11.79
C GLY A 91 -3.53 -2.71 11.82
N GLY A 92 -4.19 -2.64 10.65
CA GLY A 92 -5.58 -2.20 10.53
C GLY A 92 -5.80 -0.68 10.57
N LEU A 93 -4.74 0.11 10.72
CA LEU A 93 -4.82 1.56 10.96
C LEU A 93 -4.39 2.40 9.76
N ILE A 94 -3.33 2.00 9.04
CA ILE A 94 -2.76 2.77 7.93
C ILE A 94 -2.94 1.98 6.64
N GLN A 95 -3.60 2.56 5.64
CA GLN A 95 -3.72 1.94 4.32
C GLN A 95 -2.40 2.07 3.56
N LEU A 96 -1.89 0.99 3.00
CA LEU A 96 -0.67 1.00 2.20
C LEU A 96 -0.99 1.51 0.79
N ASN A 97 -1.13 2.82 0.69
CA ASN A 97 -1.33 3.55 -0.56
C ASN A 97 -0.24 4.61 -0.75
N MET A 98 -0.13 5.14 -1.97
CA MET A 98 0.83 6.19 -2.31
C MET A 98 0.63 7.44 -1.44
N GLN A 99 -0.62 7.71 -1.04
CA GLN A 99 -0.97 8.79 -0.13
C GLN A 99 -0.30 8.63 1.24
N SER A 100 -0.38 7.46 1.85
CA SER A 100 0.27 7.19 3.14
C SER A 100 1.79 7.20 3.05
N PHE A 101 2.36 6.83 1.90
CA PHE A 101 3.80 7.02 1.65
C PHE A 101 4.17 8.50 1.63
N SER A 102 3.37 9.33 0.97
CA SER A 102 3.60 10.78 0.94
C SER A 102 3.48 11.40 2.33
N GLU A 103 2.53 10.96 3.15
CA GLU A 103 2.41 11.42 4.54
C GLU A 103 3.65 11.10 5.37
N VAL A 104 4.27 9.93 5.18
CA VAL A 104 5.51 9.55 5.89
C VAL A 104 6.75 10.34 5.43
N MET A 105 6.78 10.82 4.18
CA MET A 105 7.91 11.62 3.68
C MET A 105 7.80 13.11 4.00
N TYR A 106 6.58 13.65 3.96
CA TYR A 106 6.36 15.10 4.06
C TYR A 106 5.92 15.56 5.46
N HIS A 107 5.72 14.63 6.40
CA HIS A 107 5.30 14.93 7.77
C HIS A 107 6.29 14.39 8.81
#